data_AF-A0A5S4ETL9-F1
#
_entry.id   AF-A0A5S4ETL9-F1
#
_cell.length_a   1.000
_cell.length_b   1.000
_cell.length_c   1.000
_cell.angle_alpha   90.00
_cell.angle_beta   90.00
_cell.angle_gamma   90.00
#
_symmetry.space_group_name_H-M   'P 1'
#
loop_
_entity.id
_entity.type
_entity.pdbx_description
1 polymer ?
#
loop_
_entity_poly.entity_id
_entity_poly.type
_entity_poly.pdbx_seq_one_letter_code
_entity_poly.pdbx_strand_id
1 'polypeptide(L)'
;MLTFDNRFLRELPGDPERSNVSRQVFGACWSPVDPTPVTAPRLLAHSREVAAALDLDEQAMAAPELLAALAGNGRLPGMATYASCYGGHQFGQWAGQLGDGRAILLGEVINHQGQRFELQLKGAGPTPYSRRADGRAVLRSSIREFLCSEAMHHLGVPTTRALSLVGTGETVIRDMFYDGHPVAEPGAVVCRVAPSFTRFGHFELLAARGDRALLQRLVEFTLARDFPERVAAGPANDLAAWFREICERTARLMVHWMRVGFVHGVMNTDNMSILGLTIDYGPYGWVDNFDPGWTPNTTDASTRRYCFARQPAIALWNLERLAEALAMLMPEPGELADALEHYGEVYAHEFRAAYAAKLGLERWQDDDVDLLEDLYGLMHRAEIDMTEFFRSLASLDIGQPSVEVMQESFYRPDLRQRFAGDLLQWLQRYAARLRQEGLPADRRAARMNAANPRYVLRNYLAQQAIDLAEQGDLRRVDDLLEILRRPYDEQPGREAFSTKRPDWARHRAGCSMLSCSS
;
A
#
# COMPACT_ATOMS: atom_id res chain seq x y z
N MET A 1 23.48 -11.94 -10.78
CA MET A 1 22.71 -11.79 -12.04
C MET A 1 21.39 -12.49 -11.86
N LEU A 2 20.27 -11.89 -12.30
CA LEU A 2 18.92 -12.41 -12.05
C LEU A 2 18.66 -13.74 -12.76
N THR A 3 18.01 -14.68 -12.07
CA THR A 3 17.61 -15.98 -12.62
C THR A 3 16.11 -15.99 -12.89
N PHE A 4 15.72 -15.84 -14.16
CA PHE A 4 14.32 -15.84 -14.56
C PHE A 4 13.75 -17.25 -14.70
N ASP A 5 12.59 -17.47 -14.10
CA ASP A 5 11.81 -18.70 -14.21
C ASP A 5 10.57 -18.49 -15.11
N ASN A 6 9.76 -17.44 -14.88
CA ASN A 6 8.56 -17.14 -15.69
C ASN A 6 7.49 -18.26 -15.71
N ARG A 7 7.26 -18.91 -14.56
CA ARG A 7 6.21 -19.91 -14.34
C ARG A 7 4.82 -19.47 -14.80
N PHE A 8 4.40 -18.23 -14.52
CA PHE A 8 3.12 -17.64 -14.92
C PHE A 8 2.88 -17.74 -16.43
N LEU A 9 3.91 -17.44 -17.23
CA LEU A 9 3.83 -17.50 -18.70
C LEU A 9 3.78 -18.93 -19.21
N ARG A 10 4.51 -19.85 -18.56
CA ARG A 10 4.56 -21.26 -18.99
C ARG A 10 3.29 -22.02 -18.63
N GLU A 11 2.68 -21.69 -17.51
CA GLU A 11 1.57 -22.48 -16.92
C GLU A 11 0.19 -21.86 -17.12
N LEU A 12 0.08 -20.59 -17.52
CA LEU A 12 -1.21 -19.94 -17.83
C LEU A 12 -1.28 -19.50 -19.29
N PRO A 13 -2.48 -19.55 -19.92
CA PRO A 13 -2.62 -19.20 -21.32
C PRO A 13 -2.28 -17.73 -21.56
N GLY A 14 -1.39 -17.51 -22.53
CA GLY A 14 -1.07 -16.20 -23.05
C GLY A 14 -1.94 -15.84 -24.25
N ASP A 15 -2.11 -14.55 -24.45
CA ASP A 15 -2.80 -13.99 -25.60
C ASP A 15 -2.04 -14.29 -26.90
N PRO A 16 -2.67 -14.95 -27.89
CA PRO A 16 -2.02 -15.25 -29.16
C PRO A 16 -1.79 -13.98 -30.01
N GLU A 17 -2.55 -12.92 -29.76
CA GLU A 17 -2.45 -11.65 -30.48
C GLU A 17 -1.30 -10.81 -29.93
N ARG A 18 -0.35 -10.46 -30.81
CA ARG A 18 0.86 -9.69 -30.46
C ARG A 18 0.71 -8.18 -30.69
N SER A 19 -0.38 -7.73 -31.29
CA SER A 19 -0.59 -6.30 -31.48
C SER A 19 -0.72 -5.57 -30.14
N ASN A 20 0.12 -4.55 -29.96
CA ASN A 20 0.12 -3.68 -28.80
C ASN A 20 -0.82 -2.49 -29.01
N VAL A 21 -2.12 -2.78 -29.09
CA VAL A 21 -3.20 -1.79 -29.19
C VAL A 21 -4.25 -2.09 -28.14
N SER A 22 -4.86 -1.05 -27.56
CA SER A 22 -5.91 -1.20 -26.55
C SER A 22 -7.06 -2.06 -27.08
N ARG A 23 -7.34 -3.20 -26.42
CA ARG A 23 -8.38 -4.15 -26.84
C ARG A 23 -8.86 -5.04 -25.71
N GLN A 24 -9.98 -5.72 -25.94
CA GLN A 24 -10.42 -6.81 -25.08
C GLN A 24 -9.59 -8.07 -25.38
N VAL A 25 -9.15 -8.77 -24.34
CA VAL A 25 -8.36 -9.99 -24.37
C VAL A 25 -9.16 -11.09 -23.70
N PHE A 26 -9.47 -12.17 -24.41
CA PHE A 26 -10.29 -13.29 -23.91
C PHE A 26 -9.47 -14.58 -23.89
N GLY A 27 -9.80 -15.51 -22.97
CA GLY A 27 -9.15 -16.83 -22.88
C GLY A 27 -7.66 -16.80 -22.50
N ALA A 28 -7.16 -15.67 -21.98
CA ALA A 28 -5.76 -15.49 -21.62
C ALA A 28 -5.62 -14.70 -20.31
N CYS A 29 -4.57 -15.00 -19.55
CA CYS A 29 -4.22 -14.33 -18.30
C CYS A 29 -3.19 -13.19 -18.51
N TRP A 30 -2.53 -13.15 -19.66
CA TRP A 30 -1.51 -12.17 -19.97
C TRP A 30 -1.37 -11.97 -21.49
N SER A 31 -0.83 -10.83 -21.90
CA SER A 31 -0.41 -10.56 -23.27
C SER A 31 1.10 -10.29 -23.33
N PRO A 32 1.82 -10.80 -24.34
CA PRO A 32 3.22 -10.43 -24.55
C PRO A 32 3.32 -8.95 -24.91
N VAL A 33 4.16 -8.19 -24.21
CA VAL A 33 4.32 -6.76 -24.43
C VAL A 33 5.78 -6.39 -24.24
N ASP A 34 6.33 -5.60 -25.16
CA ASP A 34 7.66 -5.05 -25.03
C ASP A 34 7.58 -3.64 -24.42
N PRO A 35 8.42 -3.33 -23.42
CA PRO A 35 8.59 -1.96 -22.96
C PRO A 35 8.91 -1.03 -24.13
N THR A 36 8.40 0.20 -24.06
CA THR A 36 8.78 1.26 -24.99
C THR A 36 10.05 1.92 -24.45
N PRO A 37 11.20 1.82 -25.16
CA PRO A 37 12.45 2.40 -24.71
C PRO A 37 12.33 3.89 -24.39
N VAL A 38 13.20 4.37 -23.52
CA VAL A 38 13.27 5.79 -23.13
C VAL A 38 14.56 6.45 -23.60
N THR A 39 14.53 7.76 -23.76
CA THR A 39 15.60 8.52 -24.43
C THR A 39 16.93 8.56 -23.66
N ALA A 40 16.91 8.82 -22.35
CA ALA A 40 18.12 8.96 -21.54
C ALA A 40 17.93 8.39 -20.12
N PRO A 41 17.96 7.06 -19.97
CA PRO A 41 17.71 6.41 -18.68
C PRO A 41 18.80 6.76 -17.66
N ARG A 42 18.39 7.16 -16.45
CA ARG A 42 19.28 7.41 -15.32
C ARG A 42 18.69 6.81 -14.04
N LEU A 43 19.47 5.98 -13.35
CA LEU A 43 19.10 5.53 -12.00
C LEU A 43 19.09 6.74 -11.05
N LEU A 44 17.94 7.04 -10.46
CA LEU A 44 17.77 8.13 -9.51
C LEU A 44 17.89 7.61 -8.07
N ALA A 45 17.27 6.46 -7.77
CA ALA A 45 17.37 5.81 -6.47
C ALA A 45 17.10 4.30 -6.59
N HIS A 46 17.59 3.51 -5.63
CA HIS A 46 17.23 2.11 -5.46
C HIS A 46 17.09 1.71 -3.98
N SER A 47 16.26 0.71 -3.71
CA SER A 47 16.16 0.09 -2.38
C SER A 47 17.25 -0.97 -2.22
N ARG A 48 18.15 -0.76 -1.25
CA ARG A 48 19.24 -1.69 -0.95
C ARG A 48 18.71 -3.04 -0.44
N GLU A 49 17.64 -2.99 0.35
CA GLU A 49 16.98 -4.16 0.90
C GLU A 49 16.32 -5.02 -0.18
N VAL A 50 15.69 -4.38 -1.17
CA VAL A 50 15.07 -5.09 -2.30
C VAL A 50 16.13 -5.64 -3.25
N ALA A 51 17.18 -4.86 -3.53
CA ALA A 51 18.32 -5.34 -4.31
C ALA A 51 18.95 -6.58 -3.66
N ALA A 52 19.21 -6.54 -2.35
CA ALA A 52 19.74 -7.68 -1.61
C ALA A 52 18.81 -8.91 -1.64
N ALA A 53 17.49 -8.72 -1.53
CA ALA A 53 16.53 -9.82 -1.64
C ALA A 53 16.52 -10.50 -3.03
N LEU A 54 16.98 -9.78 -4.06
CA LEU A 54 17.13 -10.24 -5.44
C LEU A 54 18.56 -10.67 -5.79
N ASP A 55 19.45 -10.79 -4.81
CA ASP A 55 20.87 -11.12 -4.99
C ASP A 55 21.62 -10.12 -5.90
N LEU A 56 21.27 -8.84 -5.78
CA LEU A 56 21.90 -7.73 -6.47
C LEU A 56 22.70 -6.88 -5.46
N ASP A 57 24.00 -6.77 -5.68
CA ASP A 57 24.87 -5.84 -4.94
C ASP A 57 24.96 -4.48 -5.65
N GLU A 58 25.68 -3.53 -5.04
CA GLU A 58 25.87 -2.19 -5.60
C GLU A 58 26.56 -2.21 -6.98
N GLN A 59 27.45 -3.19 -7.23
CA GLN A 59 28.09 -3.33 -8.53
C GLN A 59 27.09 -3.79 -9.60
N ALA A 60 26.21 -4.73 -9.27
CA ALA A 60 25.14 -5.18 -10.14
C ALA A 60 24.13 -4.05 -10.41
N MET A 61 23.76 -3.29 -9.38
CA MET A 61 22.87 -2.11 -9.51
C MET A 61 23.47 -1.02 -10.40
N ALA A 62 24.79 -0.87 -10.42
CA ALA A 62 25.50 0.05 -11.30
C ALA A 62 25.75 -0.48 -12.73
N ALA A 63 25.41 -1.74 -13.02
CA ALA A 63 25.66 -2.34 -14.33
C ALA A 63 24.77 -1.71 -15.42
N PRO A 64 25.34 -1.30 -16.58
CA PRO A 64 24.57 -0.69 -17.67
C PRO A 64 23.43 -1.58 -18.19
N GLU A 65 23.62 -2.89 -18.22
CA GLU A 65 22.62 -3.85 -18.70
C GLU A 65 21.40 -3.91 -17.76
N LEU A 66 21.64 -3.82 -16.44
CA LEU A 66 20.56 -3.79 -15.46
C LEU A 66 19.81 -2.47 -15.53
N LEU A 67 20.51 -1.33 -15.62
CA LEU A 67 19.86 -0.03 -15.83
C LEU A 67 19.02 -0.04 -17.11
N ALA A 68 19.54 -0.57 -18.21
CA ALA A 68 18.79 -0.69 -19.46
C ALA A 68 17.53 -1.54 -19.29
N ALA A 69 17.60 -2.66 -18.57
CA ALA A 69 16.43 -3.50 -18.29
C ALA A 69 15.40 -2.78 -17.40
N LEU A 70 15.85 -2.13 -16.32
CA LEU A 70 14.98 -1.39 -15.40
C LEU A 70 14.33 -0.15 -16.03
N ALA A 71 14.93 0.39 -17.10
CA ALA A 71 14.37 1.47 -17.90
C ALA A 71 13.41 1.00 -19.00
N GLY A 72 13.40 -0.29 -19.33
CA GLY A 72 12.70 -0.82 -20.51
C GLY A 72 13.45 -0.64 -21.83
N ASN A 73 14.76 -0.36 -21.79
CA ASN A 73 15.64 -0.18 -22.95
C ASN A 73 16.37 -1.46 -23.36
N GLY A 74 16.47 -2.44 -22.46
CA GLY A 74 17.25 -3.65 -22.65
C GLY A 74 16.53 -4.89 -22.13
N ARG A 75 17.09 -6.06 -22.46
CA ARG A 75 16.63 -7.35 -21.96
C ARG A 75 17.77 -8.11 -21.32
N LEU A 76 17.51 -8.66 -20.14
CA LEU A 76 18.41 -9.59 -19.48
C LEU A 76 18.17 -11.02 -20.00
N PRO A 77 19.18 -11.90 -19.96
CA PRO A 77 19.00 -13.32 -20.26
C PRO A 77 17.87 -13.95 -19.43
N GLY A 78 16.93 -14.63 -20.11
CA GLY A 78 15.76 -15.26 -19.50
C GLY A 78 14.58 -14.32 -19.23
N MET A 79 14.75 -13.00 -19.37
CA MET A 79 13.69 -12.01 -19.22
C MET A 79 12.58 -12.22 -20.27
N ALA A 80 11.33 -12.20 -19.85
CA ALA A 80 10.17 -12.38 -20.72
C ALA A 80 9.09 -11.37 -20.34
N THR A 81 8.87 -10.39 -21.21
CA THR A 81 8.04 -9.22 -20.90
C THR A 81 6.57 -9.44 -21.24
N TYR A 82 5.69 -9.09 -20.32
CA TYR A 82 4.25 -9.27 -20.46
C TYR A 82 3.46 -8.26 -19.62
N ALA A 83 2.17 -8.15 -19.91
CA ALA A 83 1.21 -7.42 -19.10
C ALA A 83 0.08 -8.38 -18.69
N SER A 84 -0.40 -8.30 -17.45
CA SER A 84 -1.47 -9.18 -16.95
C SER A 84 -2.87 -8.67 -17.29
N CYS A 85 -3.79 -9.60 -17.52
CA CYS A 85 -5.20 -9.34 -17.82
C CYS A 85 -6.06 -9.57 -16.57
N TYR A 86 -6.75 -8.53 -16.12
CA TYR A 86 -7.69 -8.59 -15.00
C TYR A 86 -8.82 -7.59 -15.18
N GLY A 87 -9.88 -7.71 -14.38
CA GLY A 87 -11.02 -6.81 -14.32
C GLY A 87 -11.14 -6.22 -12.92
N GLY A 88 -12.29 -5.66 -12.59
CA GLY A 88 -12.55 -5.26 -11.21
C GLY A 88 -13.74 -4.31 -11.06
N HIS A 89 -14.14 -4.13 -9.81
CA HIS A 89 -15.11 -3.14 -9.40
C HIS A 89 -14.41 -1.83 -9.02
N GLN A 90 -14.65 -0.78 -9.81
CA GLN A 90 -14.15 0.56 -9.54
C GLN A 90 -15.23 1.39 -8.85
N PHE A 91 -14.94 1.89 -7.64
CA PHE A 91 -15.90 2.64 -6.83
C PHE A 91 -17.24 1.90 -6.58
N GLY A 92 -17.19 0.57 -6.53
CA GLY A 92 -18.35 -0.29 -6.32
C GLY A 92 -19.12 -0.67 -7.58
N GLN A 93 -18.66 -0.27 -8.77
CA GLN A 93 -19.29 -0.60 -10.05
C GLN A 93 -18.37 -1.48 -10.89
N TRP A 94 -18.91 -2.51 -11.54
CA TRP A 94 -18.13 -3.38 -12.42
C TRP A 94 -17.57 -2.57 -13.61
N ALA A 95 -16.25 -2.54 -13.76
CA ALA A 95 -15.57 -1.77 -14.80
C ALA A 95 -15.23 -2.59 -16.05
N GLY A 96 -15.59 -3.87 -16.09
CA GLY A 96 -15.20 -4.78 -17.17
C GLY A 96 -13.71 -5.11 -17.12
N GLN A 97 -13.11 -5.32 -18.29
CA GLN A 97 -11.68 -5.59 -18.40
C GLN A 97 -10.85 -4.32 -18.13
N LEU A 98 -9.88 -4.48 -17.24
CA LEU A 98 -8.80 -3.56 -16.94
C LEU A 98 -7.50 -4.20 -17.45
N GLY A 99 -6.62 -4.61 -16.54
CA GLY A 99 -5.29 -5.15 -16.83
C GLY A 99 -4.19 -4.16 -16.52
N ASP A 100 -2.94 -4.60 -16.70
CA ASP A 100 -1.76 -3.78 -16.50
C ASP A 100 -1.66 -2.69 -17.59
N GLY A 101 -2.40 -1.59 -17.45
CA GLY A 101 -2.53 -0.56 -18.48
C GLY A 101 -1.32 0.39 -18.64
N ARG A 102 -0.37 0.33 -17.71
CA ARG A 102 0.89 1.11 -17.74
C ARG A 102 2.02 0.38 -17.03
N ALA A 103 1.84 -0.92 -16.86
CA ALA A 103 2.74 -1.77 -16.12
C ALA A 103 3.15 -2.93 -17.04
N ILE A 104 4.42 -3.27 -17.03
CA ILE A 104 4.96 -4.37 -17.83
C ILE A 104 5.87 -5.18 -16.92
N LEU A 105 5.53 -6.45 -16.74
CA LEU A 105 6.38 -7.38 -16.02
C LEU A 105 7.62 -7.68 -16.85
N LEU A 106 8.78 -7.71 -16.20
CA LEU A 106 10.03 -8.19 -16.80
C LEU A 106 10.14 -9.71 -16.73
N GLY A 107 9.41 -10.31 -15.80
CA GLY A 107 9.38 -11.73 -15.55
C GLY A 107 9.34 -12.06 -14.07
N GLU A 108 9.43 -13.34 -13.78
CA GLU A 108 9.53 -13.89 -12.43
C GLU A 108 10.95 -14.38 -12.19
N VAL A 109 11.59 -13.92 -11.14
CA VAL A 109 12.94 -14.32 -10.74
C VAL A 109 12.90 -15.20 -9.50
N ILE A 110 13.90 -16.06 -9.37
CA ILE A 110 14.13 -16.87 -8.17
C ILE A 110 15.51 -16.50 -7.61
N ASN A 111 15.55 -16.15 -6.33
CA ASN A 111 16.80 -15.85 -5.63
C ASN A 111 17.50 -17.14 -5.16
N HIS A 112 18.70 -17.01 -4.61
CA HIS A 112 19.52 -18.11 -4.12
C HIS A 112 18.89 -18.93 -2.97
N GLN A 113 17.88 -18.38 -2.29
CA GLN A 113 17.10 -19.04 -1.24
C GLN A 113 15.86 -19.77 -1.78
N GLY A 114 15.64 -19.74 -3.10
CA GLY A 114 14.45 -20.32 -3.73
C GLY A 114 13.20 -19.45 -3.60
N GLN A 115 13.32 -18.21 -3.14
CA GLN A 115 12.20 -17.27 -3.05
C GLN A 115 11.92 -16.67 -4.43
N ARG A 116 10.64 -16.52 -4.74
CA ARG A 116 10.16 -16.00 -6.03
C ARG A 116 9.73 -14.55 -5.93
N PHE A 117 10.06 -13.78 -6.95
CA PHE A 117 9.63 -12.39 -7.08
C PHE A 117 9.23 -12.08 -8.53
N GLU A 118 8.13 -11.36 -8.71
CA GLU A 118 7.77 -10.72 -9.96
C GLU A 118 8.38 -9.31 -10.00
N LEU A 119 9.00 -8.93 -11.11
CA LEU A 119 9.51 -7.58 -11.35
C LEU A 119 8.60 -6.88 -12.35
N GLN A 120 8.02 -5.74 -11.98
CA GLN A 120 7.07 -4.99 -12.80
C GLN A 120 7.49 -3.54 -12.98
N LEU A 121 7.70 -3.10 -14.22
CA LEU A 121 7.98 -1.71 -14.54
C LEU A 121 6.69 -0.94 -14.76
N LYS A 122 6.47 0.11 -13.96
CA LYS A 122 5.35 1.03 -14.11
C LYS A 122 5.83 2.31 -14.78
N GLY A 123 5.16 2.70 -15.87
CA GLY A 123 5.59 3.79 -16.75
C GLY A 123 6.40 3.34 -17.99
N ALA A 124 6.50 2.04 -18.21
CA ALA A 124 7.33 1.45 -19.27
C ALA A 124 6.70 1.46 -20.68
N GLY A 125 5.54 2.13 -20.86
CA GLY A 125 4.87 2.25 -22.16
C GLY A 125 3.49 1.60 -22.19
N PRO A 126 2.76 1.74 -23.32
CA PRO A 126 1.41 1.24 -23.46
C PRO A 126 1.37 -0.29 -23.59
N THR A 127 0.21 -0.85 -23.25
CA THR A 127 -0.12 -2.27 -23.30
C THR A 127 -1.50 -2.43 -23.95
N PRO A 128 -1.94 -3.66 -24.28
CA PRO A 128 -3.33 -3.92 -24.71
C PRO A 128 -4.40 -3.48 -23.69
N TYR A 129 -3.98 -3.15 -22.47
CA TYR A 129 -4.84 -2.77 -21.34
C TYR A 129 -4.81 -1.26 -21.04
N SER A 130 -4.05 -0.45 -21.80
CA SER A 130 -3.89 0.99 -21.55
C SER A 130 -5.17 1.81 -21.70
N ARG A 131 -6.21 1.26 -22.33
CA ARG A 131 -7.44 1.97 -22.68
C ARG A 131 -7.11 3.23 -23.48
N ARG A 132 -7.17 4.41 -22.86
CA ARG A 132 -6.86 5.72 -23.48
C ARG A 132 -5.57 6.35 -22.96
N ALA A 133 -4.86 5.69 -22.04
CA ALA A 133 -3.62 6.19 -21.46
C ALA A 133 -2.41 5.92 -22.37
N ASP A 134 -1.34 6.70 -22.18
CA ASP A 134 -0.08 6.58 -22.94
C ASP A 134 0.88 5.51 -22.37
N GLY A 135 0.55 4.93 -21.22
CA GLY A 135 1.38 3.93 -20.55
C GLY A 135 2.65 4.46 -19.89
N ARG A 136 2.86 5.78 -19.85
CA ARG A 136 3.99 6.43 -19.18
C ARG A 136 3.63 6.83 -17.74
N ALA A 137 4.64 7.14 -16.94
CA ALA A 137 4.48 7.69 -15.59
C ALA A 137 5.37 8.93 -15.41
N VAL A 138 4.96 9.84 -14.55
CA VAL A 138 5.74 11.04 -14.20
C VAL A 138 6.63 10.80 -12.98
N LEU A 139 7.66 11.63 -12.82
CA LEU A 139 8.61 11.56 -11.71
C LEU A 139 7.92 11.69 -10.36
N ARG A 140 6.94 12.61 -10.24
CA ARG A 140 6.16 12.83 -9.02
C ARG A 140 5.45 11.57 -8.52
N SER A 141 4.69 10.89 -9.40
CA SER A 141 3.95 9.68 -9.04
C SER A 141 4.91 8.53 -8.72
N SER A 142 6.01 8.42 -9.47
CA SER A 142 7.02 7.40 -9.29
C SER A 142 7.81 7.54 -7.98
N ILE A 143 8.18 8.77 -7.58
CA ILE A 143 8.82 9.04 -6.27
C ILE A 143 7.89 8.65 -5.12
N ARG A 144 6.61 9.00 -5.22
CA ARG A 144 5.61 8.66 -4.20
C ARG A 144 5.47 7.16 -4.03
N GLU A 145 5.29 6.43 -5.12
CA GLU A 145 5.17 4.98 -5.08
C GLU A 145 6.43 4.30 -4.56
N PHE A 146 7.61 4.74 -5.01
CA PHE A 146 8.89 4.22 -4.55
C PHE A 146 9.08 4.42 -3.04
N LEU A 147 8.92 5.65 -2.54
CA LEU A 147 9.07 5.95 -1.11
C LEU A 147 7.99 5.27 -0.25
N CYS A 148 6.74 5.24 -0.71
CA CYS A 148 5.62 4.68 0.06
C CYS A 148 5.72 3.15 0.22
N SER A 149 6.15 2.47 -0.84
CA SER A 149 6.41 1.02 -0.80
C SER A 149 7.38 0.66 0.32
N GLU A 150 8.49 1.39 0.40
CA GLU A 150 9.53 1.13 1.41
C GLU A 150 9.12 1.63 2.81
N ALA A 151 8.42 2.76 2.90
CA ALA A 151 7.86 3.25 4.16
C ALA A 151 6.93 2.22 4.80
N MET A 152 6.02 1.65 4.01
CA MET A 152 5.07 0.64 4.47
C MET A 152 5.79 -0.63 4.93
N HIS A 153 6.82 -1.06 4.20
CA HIS A 153 7.62 -2.22 4.60
C HIS A 153 8.27 -2.01 5.98
N HIS A 154 8.94 -0.87 6.21
CA HIS A 154 9.61 -0.61 7.47
C HIS A 154 8.67 -0.25 8.63
N LEU A 155 7.45 0.19 8.33
CA LEU A 155 6.35 0.24 9.31
C LEU A 155 5.84 -1.16 9.69
N GLY A 156 6.34 -2.23 9.05
CA GLY A 156 5.86 -3.60 9.25
C GLY A 156 4.47 -3.82 8.67
N VAL A 157 4.12 -3.12 7.58
CA VAL A 157 2.88 -3.34 6.84
C VAL A 157 3.18 -4.20 5.61
N PRO A 158 2.45 -5.31 5.38
CA PRO A 158 2.61 -6.11 4.17
C PRO A 158 2.37 -5.26 2.91
N THR A 159 3.32 -5.30 1.97
CA THR A 159 3.30 -4.41 0.80
C THR A 159 4.12 -4.94 -0.38
N THR A 160 3.76 -4.52 -1.59
CA THR A 160 4.70 -4.54 -2.73
C THR A 160 5.87 -3.60 -2.47
N ARG A 161 7.05 -4.01 -2.90
CA ARG A 161 8.32 -3.30 -2.72
C ARG A 161 8.70 -2.53 -3.98
N ALA A 162 9.65 -1.61 -3.86
CA ALA A 162 10.17 -0.86 -5.01
C ALA A 162 11.69 -1.00 -5.13
N LEU A 163 12.17 -1.65 -6.19
CA LEU A 163 13.59 -1.87 -6.43
C LEU A 163 14.28 -0.59 -6.88
N SER A 164 13.75 0.10 -7.89
CA SER A 164 14.43 1.22 -8.54
C SER A 164 13.49 2.32 -9.00
N LEU A 165 14.00 3.55 -8.98
CA LEU A 165 13.43 4.73 -9.61
C LEU A 165 14.38 5.19 -10.72
N VAL A 166 13.90 5.16 -11.98
CA VAL A 166 14.67 5.53 -13.16
C VAL A 166 14.04 6.76 -13.82
N GLY A 167 14.83 7.81 -14.04
CA GLY A 167 14.42 8.95 -14.86
C GLY A 167 14.57 8.63 -16.34
N THR A 168 13.62 9.06 -17.18
CA THR A 168 13.58 8.68 -18.60
C THR A 168 14.30 9.64 -19.54
N GLY A 169 14.54 10.87 -19.09
CA GLY A 169 14.97 11.98 -19.94
C GLY A 169 13.88 12.52 -20.87
N GLU A 170 12.64 12.06 -20.70
CA GLU A 170 11.49 12.44 -21.52
C GLU A 170 10.54 13.32 -20.71
N THR A 171 9.72 14.09 -21.42
CA THR A 171 8.64 14.87 -20.84
C THR A 171 7.31 14.19 -21.12
N VAL A 172 6.47 14.09 -20.10
CA VAL A 172 5.16 13.45 -20.14
C VAL A 172 4.11 14.50 -19.80
N ILE A 173 3.02 14.56 -20.58
CA ILE A 173 1.94 15.53 -20.37
C ILE A 173 0.90 14.93 -19.43
N ARG A 174 0.59 15.62 -18.33
CA ARG A 174 -0.44 15.20 -17.38
C ARG A 174 -1.34 16.35 -16.99
N ASP A 175 -2.63 16.08 -16.99
CA ASP A 175 -3.61 16.87 -16.28
C ASP A 175 -3.81 16.21 -14.91
N MET A 176 -3.25 16.80 -13.87
CA MET A 176 -3.29 16.22 -12.53
C MET A 176 -4.71 16.18 -11.97
N PHE A 177 -5.57 17.16 -12.28
CA PHE A 177 -6.90 17.29 -11.69
C PHE A 177 -8.06 16.95 -12.62
N TYR A 178 -7.76 16.63 -13.89
CA TYR A 178 -8.76 16.42 -14.94
C TYR A 178 -9.62 17.68 -15.16
N ASP A 179 -9.03 18.86 -15.00
CA ASP A 179 -9.71 20.16 -15.10
C ASP A 179 -9.47 20.87 -16.45
N GLY A 180 -8.71 20.23 -17.35
CA GLY A 180 -8.39 20.75 -18.68
C GLY A 180 -7.07 21.54 -18.73
N HIS A 181 -6.25 21.52 -17.67
CA HIS A 181 -4.97 22.23 -17.62
C HIS A 181 -3.77 21.27 -17.54
N PRO A 182 -3.39 20.61 -18.65
CA PRO A 182 -2.26 19.70 -18.65
C PRO A 182 -0.91 20.43 -18.53
N VAL A 183 0.00 19.82 -17.78
CA VAL A 183 1.37 20.30 -17.54
C VAL A 183 2.38 19.25 -18.01
N ALA A 184 3.52 19.73 -18.50
CA ALA A 184 4.68 18.93 -18.82
C ALA A 184 5.44 18.56 -17.55
N GLU A 185 5.52 17.27 -17.22
CA GLU A 185 6.26 16.74 -16.07
C GLU A 185 7.39 15.80 -16.57
N PRO A 186 8.53 15.70 -15.86
CA PRO A 186 9.57 14.73 -16.19
C PRO A 186 9.05 13.29 -16.10
N GLY A 187 9.39 12.45 -17.06
CA GLY A 187 9.04 11.03 -17.07
C GLY A 187 9.92 10.19 -16.15
N ALA A 188 9.32 9.15 -15.57
CA ALA A 188 10.02 8.17 -14.75
C ALA A 188 9.45 6.76 -14.91
N VAL A 189 10.25 5.77 -14.54
CA VAL A 189 9.86 4.36 -14.43
C VAL A 189 10.21 3.88 -13.03
N VAL A 190 9.26 3.21 -12.38
CA VAL A 190 9.49 2.52 -11.10
C VAL A 190 9.47 1.01 -11.32
N CYS A 191 10.47 0.30 -10.82
CA CYS A 191 10.47 -1.16 -10.79
C CYS A 191 9.88 -1.63 -9.46
N ARG A 192 8.66 -2.16 -9.52
CA ARG A 192 7.95 -2.77 -8.39
C ARG A 192 8.36 -4.23 -8.27
N VAL A 193 8.39 -4.73 -7.05
CA VAL A 193 8.76 -6.12 -6.72
C VAL A 193 7.75 -6.69 -5.75
N ALA A 194 7.23 -7.88 -6.03
CA ALA A 194 6.33 -8.60 -5.13
C ALA A 194 6.48 -10.10 -5.32
N PRO A 195 6.11 -10.94 -4.34
CA PRO A 195 5.98 -12.37 -4.59
C PRO A 195 5.00 -12.70 -5.72
N SER A 196 3.93 -11.88 -5.84
CA SER A 196 2.90 -11.97 -6.88
C SER A 196 2.13 -10.65 -6.98
N PHE A 197 1.82 -10.22 -8.21
CA PHE A 197 0.89 -9.13 -8.50
C PHE A 197 -0.54 -9.63 -8.78
N THR A 198 -0.87 -10.87 -8.44
CA THR A 198 -2.23 -11.40 -8.54
C THR A 198 -3.19 -10.64 -7.60
N ARG A 199 -4.35 -10.28 -8.15
CA ARG A 199 -5.38 -9.41 -7.55
C ARG A 199 -6.73 -10.12 -7.53
N PHE A 200 -7.67 -9.66 -6.71
CA PHE A 200 -9.06 -10.17 -6.73
C PHE A 200 -9.66 -10.05 -8.15
N GLY A 201 -9.39 -8.92 -8.82
CA GLY A 201 -9.81 -8.65 -10.19
C GLY A 201 -9.40 -9.67 -11.25
N HIS A 202 -8.35 -10.47 -11.02
CA HIS A 202 -7.98 -11.55 -11.94
C HIS A 202 -9.03 -12.67 -11.95
N PHE A 203 -9.52 -13.03 -10.77
CA PHE A 203 -10.57 -14.05 -10.60
C PHE A 203 -11.92 -13.50 -11.05
N GLU A 204 -12.25 -12.27 -10.67
CA GLU A 204 -13.52 -11.63 -11.04
C GLU A 204 -13.72 -11.51 -12.56
N LEU A 205 -12.67 -11.23 -13.33
CA LEU A 205 -12.80 -11.10 -14.79
C LEU A 205 -13.17 -12.42 -15.47
N LEU A 206 -12.48 -13.50 -15.09
CA LEU A 206 -12.77 -14.84 -15.61
C LEU A 206 -14.18 -15.26 -15.20
N ALA A 207 -14.53 -14.92 -13.96
CA ALA A 207 -15.84 -15.17 -13.43
C ALA A 207 -16.96 -14.44 -14.21
N ALA A 208 -16.83 -13.13 -14.38
CA ALA A 208 -17.80 -12.30 -15.11
C ALA A 208 -17.99 -12.72 -16.58
N ARG A 209 -17.03 -13.48 -17.15
CA ARG A 209 -17.09 -14.03 -18.51
C ARG A 209 -17.61 -15.47 -18.58
N GLY A 210 -17.87 -16.11 -17.43
CA GLY A 210 -18.27 -17.51 -17.36
C GLY A 210 -17.15 -18.49 -17.74
N ASP A 211 -15.88 -18.06 -17.73
CA ASP A 211 -14.73 -18.90 -18.08
C ASP A 211 -14.31 -19.77 -16.88
N ARG A 212 -15.17 -20.72 -16.52
CA ARG A 212 -14.99 -21.59 -15.35
C ARG A 212 -13.68 -22.39 -15.44
N ALA A 213 -13.32 -22.86 -16.62
CA ALA A 213 -12.13 -23.68 -16.82
C ALA A 213 -10.84 -22.88 -16.57
N LEU A 214 -10.73 -21.67 -17.12
CA LEU A 214 -9.57 -20.82 -16.86
C LEU A 214 -9.56 -20.29 -15.43
N LEU A 215 -10.71 -19.99 -14.84
CA LEU A 215 -10.81 -19.61 -13.44
C LEU A 215 -10.26 -20.70 -12.51
N GLN A 216 -10.67 -21.97 -12.72
CA GLN A 216 -10.15 -23.12 -11.98
C GLN A 216 -8.62 -23.23 -12.12
N ARG A 217 -8.11 -23.11 -13.35
CA ARG A 217 -6.66 -23.18 -13.61
C ARG A 217 -5.88 -22.06 -12.93
N LEU A 218 -6.42 -20.83 -12.92
CA LEU A 218 -5.79 -19.70 -12.22
C LEU A 218 -5.76 -19.94 -10.70
N VAL A 219 -6.83 -20.48 -10.12
CA VAL A 219 -6.87 -20.86 -8.70
C VAL A 219 -5.81 -21.90 -8.39
N GLU A 220 -5.75 -23.00 -9.14
CA GLU A 220 -4.79 -24.08 -8.94
C GLU A 220 -3.35 -23.57 -9.06
N PHE A 221 -3.09 -22.74 -10.06
CA PHE A 221 -1.79 -22.07 -10.23
C PHE A 221 -1.45 -21.20 -9.02
N THR A 222 -2.39 -20.36 -8.56
CA THR A 222 -2.18 -19.44 -7.43
C THR A 222 -1.92 -20.21 -6.14
N LEU A 223 -2.68 -21.28 -5.88
CA LEU A 223 -2.47 -22.15 -4.72
C LEU A 223 -1.08 -22.80 -4.76
N ALA A 224 -0.73 -23.42 -5.89
CA ALA A 224 0.54 -24.13 -6.05
C ALA A 224 1.77 -23.21 -6.07
N ARG A 225 1.62 -21.93 -6.44
CA ARG A 225 2.73 -20.98 -6.51
C ARG A 225 2.84 -20.11 -5.27
N ASP A 226 1.74 -19.56 -4.80
CA ASP A 226 1.74 -18.48 -3.81
C ASP A 226 1.29 -18.96 -2.41
N PHE A 227 0.72 -20.17 -2.32
CA PHE A 227 0.30 -20.82 -1.06
C PHE A 227 0.80 -22.28 -0.95
N PRO A 228 2.09 -22.58 -1.23
CA PRO A 228 2.59 -23.96 -1.29
C PRO A 228 2.42 -24.74 0.03
N GLU A 229 2.50 -24.05 1.17
CA GLU A 229 2.29 -24.64 2.50
C GLU A 229 0.87 -25.21 2.66
N ARG A 230 -0.13 -24.59 2.01
CA ARG A 230 -1.52 -25.10 2.03
C ARG A 230 -1.66 -26.37 1.24
N VAL A 231 -1.05 -26.40 0.05
CA VAL A 231 -1.05 -27.58 -0.81
C VAL A 231 -0.37 -28.76 -0.11
N ALA A 232 0.65 -28.50 0.72
CA ALA A 232 1.30 -29.52 1.53
C ALA A 232 0.45 -29.98 2.74
N ALA A 233 -0.37 -29.10 3.31
CA ALA A 233 -1.13 -29.35 4.54
C ALA A 233 -2.47 -30.06 4.36
N GLY A 234 -3.00 -30.18 3.13
CA GLY A 234 -4.32 -30.75 2.88
C GLY A 234 -4.60 -31.03 1.41
N PRO A 235 -5.87 -31.29 1.03
CA PRO A 235 -6.24 -31.44 -0.38
C PRO A 235 -5.85 -30.19 -1.16
N ALA A 236 -5.15 -30.36 -2.28
CA ALA A 236 -4.58 -29.27 -3.08
C ALA A 236 -5.61 -28.21 -3.56
N ASN A 237 -6.92 -28.50 -3.44
CA ASN A 237 -8.04 -27.70 -3.95
C ASN A 237 -9.05 -27.29 -2.85
N ASP A 238 -8.66 -27.19 -1.58
CA ASP A 238 -9.53 -26.64 -0.54
C ASP A 238 -9.69 -25.11 -0.70
N LEU A 239 -10.62 -24.75 -1.58
CA LEU A 239 -10.99 -23.38 -1.94
C LEU A 239 -11.49 -22.58 -0.73
N ALA A 240 -12.29 -23.19 0.14
CA ALA A 240 -12.85 -22.51 1.30
C ALA A 240 -11.76 -22.16 2.31
N ALA A 241 -10.86 -23.10 2.62
CA ALA A 241 -9.76 -22.83 3.54
C ALA A 241 -8.79 -21.78 2.97
N TRP A 242 -8.54 -21.80 1.65
CA TRP A 242 -7.74 -20.78 0.99
C TRP A 242 -8.40 -19.40 1.05
N PHE A 243 -9.69 -19.30 0.74
CA PHE A 243 -10.44 -18.05 0.85
C PHE A 243 -10.46 -17.52 2.28
N ARG A 244 -10.61 -18.41 3.27
CA ARG A 244 -10.48 -18.06 4.70
C ARG A 244 -9.12 -17.44 5.03
N GLU A 245 -8.02 -17.92 4.45
CA GLU A 245 -6.70 -17.26 4.61
C GLU A 245 -6.62 -15.89 3.94
N ILE A 246 -7.22 -15.73 2.76
CA ILE A 246 -7.29 -14.43 2.08
C ILE A 246 -8.05 -13.44 2.97
N CYS A 247 -9.16 -13.86 3.58
CA CYS A 247 -9.90 -13.09 4.58
C CYS A 247 -9.00 -12.69 5.77
N GLU A 248 -8.28 -13.65 6.37
CA GLU A 248 -7.36 -13.39 7.49
C GLU A 248 -6.26 -12.37 7.14
N ARG A 249 -5.59 -12.57 6.01
CA ARG A 249 -4.51 -11.68 5.54
C ARG A 249 -5.04 -10.28 5.26
N THR A 250 -6.22 -10.18 4.65
CA THR A 250 -6.88 -8.90 4.38
C THR A 250 -7.31 -8.19 5.67
N ALA A 251 -7.86 -8.91 6.65
CA ALA A 251 -8.23 -8.35 7.96
C ALA A 251 -7.02 -7.76 8.68
N ARG A 252 -5.91 -8.51 8.74
CA ARG A 252 -4.64 -8.05 9.30
C ARG A 252 -4.13 -6.81 8.57
N LEU A 253 -4.16 -6.81 7.23
CA LEU A 253 -3.76 -5.65 6.43
C LEU A 253 -4.56 -4.40 6.78
N MET A 254 -5.88 -4.52 6.97
CA MET A 254 -6.71 -3.39 7.38
C MET A 254 -6.29 -2.85 8.74
N VAL A 255 -6.05 -3.71 9.73
CA VAL A 255 -5.53 -3.27 11.04
C VAL A 255 -4.18 -2.58 10.91
N HIS A 256 -3.29 -3.08 10.06
CA HIS A 256 -2.02 -2.43 9.76
C HIS A 256 -2.19 -1.02 9.19
N TRP A 257 -3.15 -0.80 8.28
CA TRP A 257 -3.42 0.54 7.76
C TRP A 257 -4.02 1.46 8.84
N MET A 258 -4.99 0.96 9.59
CA MET A 258 -5.66 1.74 10.64
C MET A 258 -4.68 2.16 11.73
N ARG A 259 -3.79 1.26 12.20
CA ARG A 259 -2.88 1.54 13.33
C ARG A 259 -1.84 2.63 13.04
N VAL A 260 -1.45 2.78 11.76
CA VAL A 260 -0.48 3.79 11.30
C VAL A 260 -1.14 5.00 10.65
N GLY A 261 -2.48 5.05 10.59
CA GLY A 261 -3.20 6.18 9.98
C GLY A 261 -3.12 6.23 8.46
N PHE A 262 -2.84 5.12 7.77
CA PHE A 262 -2.74 5.09 6.32
C PHE A 262 -4.12 5.04 5.65
N VAL A 263 -4.30 5.83 4.60
CA VAL A 263 -5.47 5.81 3.71
C VAL A 263 -5.02 5.50 2.30
N HIS A 264 -5.50 4.39 1.74
CA HIS A 264 -5.14 3.95 0.40
C HIS A 264 -5.77 4.83 -0.70
N GLY A 265 -7.00 5.30 -0.48
CA GLY A 265 -7.73 6.19 -1.39
C GLY A 265 -8.37 5.55 -2.62
N VAL A 266 -8.00 4.31 -3.01
CA VAL A 266 -8.55 3.60 -4.19
C VAL A 266 -8.60 2.08 -3.96
N MET A 267 -9.45 1.63 -3.04
CA MET A 267 -9.60 0.20 -2.73
C MET A 267 -10.59 -0.48 -3.68
N ASN A 268 -10.36 -0.33 -4.99
CA ASN A 268 -11.05 -1.13 -6.00
C ASN A 268 -10.61 -2.59 -5.89
N THR A 269 -11.41 -3.54 -6.38
CA THR A 269 -11.04 -4.96 -6.28
C THR A 269 -9.82 -5.32 -7.13
N ASP A 270 -9.52 -4.55 -8.18
CA ASP A 270 -8.25 -4.65 -8.92
C ASP A 270 -7.03 -4.16 -8.11
N ASN A 271 -7.23 -3.43 -7.01
CA ASN A 271 -6.16 -3.02 -6.09
C ASN A 271 -6.14 -3.84 -4.79
N MET A 272 -6.80 -5.00 -4.77
CA MET A 272 -6.73 -5.93 -3.65
C MET A 272 -5.83 -7.11 -4.02
N SER A 273 -4.67 -7.21 -3.38
CA SER A 273 -3.74 -8.33 -3.58
C SER A 273 -4.31 -9.63 -3.00
N ILE A 274 -4.18 -10.74 -3.74
CA ILE A 274 -4.56 -12.06 -3.24
C ILE A 274 -3.74 -12.49 -2.01
N LEU A 275 -2.56 -11.89 -1.81
CA LEU A 275 -1.65 -12.18 -0.71
C LEU A 275 -1.82 -11.27 0.51
N GLY A 276 -2.76 -10.32 0.47
CA GLY A 276 -2.94 -9.33 1.53
C GLY A 276 -1.80 -8.30 1.59
N LEU A 277 -1.25 -7.92 0.43
CA LEU A 277 -0.26 -6.85 0.30
C LEU A 277 -0.93 -5.51 -0.03
N THR A 278 -0.41 -4.43 0.54
CA THR A 278 -0.64 -3.06 0.01
C THR A 278 -0.07 -2.99 -1.41
N ILE A 279 -0.86 -2.50 -2.37
CA ILE A 279 -0.52 -2.54 -3.80
C ILE A 279 -1.11 -1.31 -4.52
N ASP A 280 -0.39 -0.78 -5.53
CA ASP A 280 -0.82 0.34 -6.36
C ASP A 280 -1.04 1.67 -5.62
N TYR A 281 0.09 2.25 -5.24
CA TYR A 281 0.17 3.56 -4.60
C TYR A 281 -0.18 4.70 -5.57
N GLY A 282 -1.46 5.09 -5.59
CA GLY A 282 -1.95 6.26 -6.29
C GLY A 282 -2.17 7.45 -5.34
N PRO A 283 -3.42 7.90 -5.15
CA PRO A 283 -3.74 8.97 -4.22
C PRO A 283 -3.87 8.44 -2.79
N TYR A 284 -2.78 7.93 -2.22
CA TYR A 284 -2.71 7.52 -0.82
C TYR A 284 -2.36 8.69 0.11
N GLY A 285 -2.49 8.52 1.42
CA GLY A 285 -1.92 9.46 2.36
C GLY A 285 -2.02 9.00 3.81
N TRP A 286 -1.48 9.80 4.72
CA TRP A 286 -1.57 9.58 6.16
C TRP A 286 -2.51 10.59 6.79
N VAL A 287 -3.28 10.13 7.77
CA VAL A 287 -4.07 10.99 8.65
C VAL A 287 -3.11 11.85 9.46
N ASP A 288 -3.10 13.15 9.15
CA ASP A 288 -2.44 14.19 9.92
C ASP A 288 -3.32 14.53 11.14
N ASN A 289 -4.09 15.64 11.07
CA ASN A 289 -5.17 15.90 11.99
C ASN A 289 -6.22 14.77 11.90
N PHE A 290 -6.56 14.17 13.03
CA PHE A 290 -7.43 13.01 13.07
C PHE A 290 -8.83 13.31 12.52
N ASP A 291 -9.18 12.69 11.41
CA ASP A 291 -10.50 12.81 10.79
C ASP A 291 -10.91 11.44 10.23
N PRO A 292 -11.87 10.75 10.87
CA PRO A 292 -12.41 9.48 10.40
C PRO A 292 -12.93 9.52 8.96
N GLY A 293 -13.41 10.68 8.52
CA GLY A 293 -13.97 10.92 7.20
C GLY A 293 -12.95 11.41 6.17
N TRP A 294 -11.65 11.45 6.49
CA TRP A 294 -10.64 11.97 5.58
C TRP A 294 -10.31 10.99 4.46
N THR A 295 -10.19 11.53 3.24
CA THR A 295 -9.68 10.83 2.06
C THR A 295 -8.71 11.75 1.31
N PRO A 296 -7.52 11.25 0.92
CA PRO A 296 -6.58 12.00 0.09
C PRO A 296 -6.99 12.06 -1.39
N ASN A 297 -7.90 11.20 -1.83
CA ASN A 297 -8.29 11.07 -3.24
C ASN A 297 -9.35 12.10 -3.63
N THR A 298 -9.00 13.02 -4.53
CA THR A 298 -9.93 14.06 -5.02
C THR A 298 -11.12 13.49 -5.78
N THR A 299 -10.97 12.36 -6.47
CA THR A 299 -12.09 11.67 -7.14
C THR A 299 -13.05 11.04 -6.14
N ASP A 300 -12.59 10.73 -4.93
CA ASP A 300 -13.39 10.19 -3.82
C ASP A 300 -13.91 11.29 -2.89
N ALA A 301 -13.62 12.57 -3.14
CA ALA A 301 -13.92 13.65 -2.20
C ALA A 301 -15.43 13.81 -1.91
N SER A 302 -16.29 13.51 -2.90
CA SER A 302 -17.75 13.62 -2.79
C SER A 302 -18.40 12.41 -2.11
N THR A 303 -17.97 11.20 -2.44
CA THR A 303 -18.58 9.95 -1.94
C THR A 303 -17.90 9.43 -0.67
N ARG A 304 -16.62 9.77 -0.48
CA ARG A 304 -15.75 9.31 0.61
C ARG A 304 -15.88 7.80 0.80
N ARG A 305 -15.90 7.05 -0.30
CA ARG A 305 -16.02 5.59 -0.29
C ARG A 305 -14.81 4.99 0.40
N TYR A 306 -13.63 5.54 0.15
CA TYR A 306 -12.34 5.03 0.60
C TYR A 306 -11.70 5.88 1.70
N CYS A 307 -12.50 6.64 2.45
CA CYS A 307 -12.00 7.40 3.60
C CYS A 307 -11.50 6.48 4.73
N PHE A 308 -10.67 7.04 5.62
CA PHE A 308 -9.97 6.32 6.67
C PHE A 308 -10.83 5.29 7.42
N ALA A 309 -11.96 5.73 7.98
CA ALA A 309 -12.81 4.86 8.82
C ALA A 309 -13.56 3.77 8.03
N ARG A 310 -13.69 3.88 6.72
CA ARG A 310 -14.45 2.93 5.89
C ARG A 310 -13.59 1.80 5.31
N GLN A 311 -12.26 1.91 5.35
CA GLN A 311 -11.37 0.92 4.74
C GLN A 311 -11.66 -0.52 5.18
N PRO A 312 -11.89 -0.83 6.49
CA PRO A 312 -12.20 -2.20 6.91
C PRO A 312 -13.52 -2.74 6.31
N ALA A 313 -14.56 -1.92 6.25
CA ALA A 313 -15.84 -2.32 5.66
C ALA A 313 -15.75 -2.49 4.14
N ILE A 314 -14.97 -1.64 3.46
CA ILE A 314 -14.72 -1.76 2.02
C ILE A 314 -13.91 -3.02 1.70
N ALA A 315 -12.94 -3.38 2.52
CA ALA A 315 -12.19 -4.62 2.32
C ALA A 315 -13.08 -5.85 2.44
N LEU A 316 -14.02 -5.88 3.41
CA LEU A 316 -15.04 -6.92 3.50
C LEU A 316 -15.91 -6.96 2.23
N TRP A 317 -16.38 -5.80 1.76
CA TRP A 317 -17.14 -5.72 0.50
C TRP A 317 -16.34 -6.25 -0.70
N ASN A 318 -15.03 -6.00 -0.75
CA ASN A 318 -14.16 -6.54 -1.81
C ASN A 318 -13.99 -8.07 -1.69
N LEU A 319 -13.90 -8.61 -0.47
CA LEU A 319 -13.86 -10.05 -0.22
C LEU A 319 -15.16 -10.73 -0.65
N GLU A 320 -16.32 -10.10 -0.46
CA GLU A 320 -17.60 -10.61 -0.97
C GLU A 320 -17.59 -10.74 -2.50
N ARG A 321 -17.04 -9.76 -3.23
CA ARG A 321 -16.94 -9.84 -4.71
C ARG A 321 -16.00 -10.97 -5.14
N LEU A 322 -14.91 -11.20 -4.40
CA LEU A 322 -14.05 -12.35 -4.63
C LEU A 322 -14.79 -13.67 -4.32
N ALA A 323 -15.55 -13.74 -3.22
CA ALA A 323 -16.36 -14.91 -2.88
C ALA A 323 -17.36 -15.24 -3.99
N GLU A 324 -18.06 -14.24 -4.54
CA GLU A 324 -18.98 -14.41 -5.68
C GLU A 324 -18.26 -15.00 -6.90
N ALA A 325 -17.05 -14.55 -7.19
CA ALA A 325 -16.24 -15.12 -8.28
C ALA A 325 -15.87 -16.59 -8.01
N LEU A 326 -15.43 -16.92 -6.79
CA LEU A 326 -15.01 -18.27 -6.39
C LEU A 326 -16.18 -19.25 -6.23
N ALA A 327 -17.37 -18.76 -5.87
CA ALA A 327 -18.58 -19.58 -5.73
C ALA A 327 -18.91 -20.36 -7.00
N MET A 328 -18.51 -19.84 -8.17
CA MET A 328 -18.67 -20.54 -9.45
C MET A 328 -17.80 -21.76 -9.62
N LEU A 329 -16.84 -22.04 -8.73
CA LEU A 329 -16.07 -23.27 -8.71
C LEU A 329 -16.61 -24.28 -7.69
N MET A 330 -17.41 -23.83 -6.71
CA MET A 330 -17.79 -24.62 -5.55
C MET A 330 -19.19 -25.24 -5.70
N PRO A 331 -19.38 -26.51 -5.28
CA PRO A 331 -20.70 -27.12 -5.18
C PRO A 331 -21.50 -26.60 -3.97
N GLU A 332 -20.83 -26.25 -2.86
CA GLU A 332 -21.43 -25.75 -1.62
C GLU A 332 -20.84 -24.37 -1.26
N PRO A 333 -21.39 -23.26 -1.76
CA PRO A 333 -20.84 -21.91 -1.51
C PRO A 333 -21.00 -21.41 -0.07
N GLY A 334 -21.72 -22.14 0.80
CA GLY A 334 -21.99 -21.73 2.18
C GLY A 334 -20.71 -21.48 3.00
N GLU A 335 -19.66 -22.26 2.76
CA GLU A 335 -18.36 -22.12 3.45
C GLU A 335 -17.67 -20.78 3.17
N LEU A 336 -18.02 -20.09 2.07
CA LEU A 336 -17.50 -18.75 1.78
C LEU A 336 -18.11 -17.69 2.71
N ALA A 337 -19.34 -17.90 3.17
CA ALA A 337 -19.97 -17.00 4.16
C ALA A 337 -19.26 -17.10 5.51
N ASP A 338 -18.93 -18.30 5.96
CA ASP A 338 -18.18 -18.54 7.21
C ASP A 338 -16.80 -17.85 7.17
N ALA A 339 -16.12 -17.87 6.02
CA ALA A 339 -14.87 -17.16 5.82
C ALA A 339 -15.00 -15.62 5.89
N LEU A 340 -16.14 -15.07 5.46
CA LEU A 340 -16.43 -13.63 5.57
C LEU A 340 -16.75 -13.23 7.03
N GLU A 341 -17.41 -14.10 7.80
CA GLU A 341 -17.59 -13.89 9.24
C GLU A 341 -16.24 -13.92 9.97
N HIS A 342 -15.38 -14.87 9.61
CA HIS A 342 -14.02 -15.02 10.15
C HIS A 342 -13.14 -13.78 9.91
N TYR A 343 -13.34 -13.04 8.80
CA TYR A 343 -12.69 -11.73 8.61
C TYR A 343 -13.00 -10.76 9.76
N GLY A 344 -14.27 -10.70 10.18
CA GLY A 344 -14.71 -9.82 11.27
C GLY A 344 -14.08 -10.19 12.61
N GLU A 345 -14.01 -11.49 12.91
CA GLU A 345 -13.37 -12.01 14.11
C GLU A 345 -11.88 -11.67 14.17
N VAL A 346 -11.15 -11.94 13.08
CA VAL A 346 -9.72 -11.65 12.97
C VAL A 346 -9.47 -10.15 13.06
N TYR A 347 -10.24 -9.32 12.34
CA TYR A 347 -10.11 -7.88 12.40
C TYR A 347 -10.30 -7.37 13.84
N ALA A 348 -11.35 -7.82 14.53
CA ALA A 348 -11.63 -7.41 15.91
C ALA A 348 -10.53 -7.87 16.89
N HIS A 349 -9.97 -9.05 16.72
CA HIS A 349 -8.85 -9.54 17.54
C HIS A 349 -7.58 -8.71 17.31
N GLU A 350 -7.17 -8.57 16.06
CA GLU A 350 -5.95 -7.87 15.67
C GLU A 350 -6.04 -6.36 15.99
N PHE A 351 -7.21 -5.75 15.83
CA PHE A 351 -7.47 -4.37 16.20
C PHE A 351 -7.25 -4.16 17.71
N ARG A 352 -7.85 -5.00 18.56
CA ARG A 352 -7.68 -4.93 20.02
C ARG A 352 -6.21 -5.09 20.41
N ALA A 353 -5.50 -6.04 19.81
CA ALA A 353 -4.07 -6.24 20.06
C ALA A 353 -3.24 -5.01 19.65
N ALA A 354 -3.48 -4.46 18.46
CA ALA A 354 -2.78 -3.28 17.96
C ALA A 354 -3.03 -2.05 18.84
N TYR A 355 -4.29 -1.75 19.18
CA TYR A 355 -4.63 -0.58 19.98
C TYR A 355 -4.27 -0.71 21.46
N ALA A 356 -4.28 -1.93 22.02
CA ALA A 356 -3.66 -2.18 23.32
C ALA A 356 -2.18 -1.80 23.31
N ALA A 357 -1.43 -2.21 22.29
CA ALA A 357 -0.01 -1.85 22.16
C ALA A 357 0.19 -0.33 21.98
N LYS A 358 -0.62 0.34 21.15
CA LYS A 358 -0.56 1.79 20.95
C LYS A 358 -0.87 2.58 22.22
N LEU A 359 -1.79 2.08 23.06
CA LEU A 359 -2.17 2.66 24.34
C LEU A 359 -1.31 2.16 25.51
N GLY A 360 -0.32 1.30 25.28
CA GLY A 360 0.52 0.76 26.35
C GLY A 360 -0.20 -0.17 27.33
N LEU A 361 -1.35 -0.70 26.94
CA LEU A 361 -2.09 -1.72 27.70
C LEU A 361 -1.47 -3.10 27.43
N GLU A 362 -1.25 -3.87 28.49
CA GLU A 362 -0.79 -5.25 28.43
C GLU A 362 -1.89 -6.16 27.87
N ARG A 363 -3.14 -5.95 28.29
CA ARG A 363 -4.30 -6.71 27.83
C ARG A 363 -5.46 -5.77 27.51
N TRP A 364 -6.16 -6.04 26.44
CA TRP A 364 -7.41 -5.36 26.12
C TRP A 364 -8.54 -5.89 27.02
N GLN A 365 -9.37 -4.98 27.54
CA GLN A 365 -10.62 -5.24 28.26
C GLN A 365 -11.79 -4.67 27.46
N ASP A 366 -13.00 -5.20 27.65
CA ASP A 366 -14.14 -4.79 26.82
C ASP A 366 -14.44 -3.28 26.93
N ASP A 367 -14.35 -2.71 28.13
CA ASP A 367 -14.53 -1.26 28.39
C ASP A 367 -13.43 -0.37 27.76
N ASP A 368 -12.31 -0.94 27.28
CA ASP A 368 -11.25 -0.18 26.59
C ASP A 368 -11.74 0.37 25.24
N VAL A 369 -12.84 -0.19 24.68
CA VAL A 369 -13.47 0.34 23.46
C VAL A 369 -14.02 1.75 23.68
N ASP A 370 -14.73 1.97 24.79
CA ASP A 370 -15.30 3.28 25.12
C ASP A 370 -14.20 4.31 25.33
N LEU A 371 -13.09 3.90 25.95
CA LEU A 371 -11.92 4.76 26.13
C LEU A 371 -11.31 5.19 24.78
N LEU A 372 -11.23 4.28 23.82
CA LEU A 372 -10.70 4.57 22.49
C LEU A 372 -11.67 5.44 21.66
N GLU A 373 -12.98 5.18 21.74
CA GLU A 373 -14.01 5.96 21.04
C GLU A 373 -14.06 7.40 21.55
N ASP A 374 -14.03 7.60 22.88
CA ASP A 374 -13.93 8.93 23.50
C ASP A 374 -12.67 9.67 23.03
N LEU A 375 -11.52 8.97 22.98
CA LEU A 375 -10.26 9.53 22.49
C LEU A 375 -10.41 10.02 21.05
N TYR A 376 -10.95 9.19 20.16
CA TYR A 376 -11.16 9.54 18.76
C TYR A 376 -12.10 10.72 18.58
N GLY A 377 -13.17 10.78 19.35
CA GLY A 377 -14.08 11.93 19.37
C GLY A 377 -13.33 13.22 19.76
N LEU A 378 -12.48 13.17 20.77
CA LEU A 378 -11.67 14.30 21.21
C LEU A 378 -10.62 14.71 20.18
N MET A 379 -9.85 13.75 19.65
CA MET A 379 -8.83 14.01 18.64
C MET A 379 -9.42 14.65 17.38
N HIS A 380 -10.62 14.21 16.98
CA HIS A 380 -11.32 14.78 15.84
C HIS A 380 -11.77 16.22 16.11
N ARG A 381 -12.47 16.46 17.22
CA ARG A 381 -13.02 17.78 17.57
C ARG A 381 -11.93 18.82 17.85
N ALA A 382 -10.81 18.39 18.39
CA ALA A 382 -9.70 19.27 18.77
C ALA A 382 -8.62 19.43 17.68
N GLU A 383 -8.82 18.83 16.49
CA GLU A 383 -7.84 18.80 15.40
C GLU A 383 -6.44 18.36 15.89
N ILE A 384 -6.37 17.17 16.48
CA ILE A 384 -5.12 16.60 17.01
C ILE A 384 -4.44 15.74 15.95
N ASP A 385 -3.12 15.87 15.81
CA ASP A 385 -2.31 15.01 14.95
C ASP A 385 -2.25 13.58 15.49
N MET A 386 -2.64 12.60 14.65
CA MET A 386 -2.73 11.20 15.09
C MET A 386 -1.38 10.62 15.48
N THR A 387 -0.36 10.80 14.64
CA THR A 387 0.96 10.20 14.85
C THR A 387 1.64 10.83 16.07
N GLU A 388 1.65 12.16 16.15
CA GLU A 388 2.28 12.86 17.28
C GLU A 388 1.55 12.64 18.60
N PHE A 389 0.22 12.51 18.60
CA PHE A 389 -0.52 12.20 19.82
C PHE A 389 -0.08 10.86 20.42
N PHE A 390 -0.17 9.78 19.63
CA PHE A 390 0.17 8.44 20.11
C PHE A 390 1.65 8.32 20.48
N ARG A 391 2.55 9.03 19.77
CA ARG A 391 3.97 9.08 20.12
C ARG A 391 4.20 9.81 21.44
N SER A 392 3.57 10.97 21.64
CA SER A 392 3.72 11.77 22.85
C SER A 392 3.10 11.09 24.08
N LEU A 393 2.02 10.32 23.89
CA LEU A 393 1.32 9.60 24.96
C LEU A 393 2.25 8.63 25.74
N ALA A 394 3.28 8.09 25.09
CA ALA A 394 4.26 7.20 25.73
C ALA A 394 4.99 7.87 26.91
N SER A 395 5.15 9.19 26.88
CA SER A 395 5.83 10.00 27.89
C SER A 395 4.92 10.47 29.03
N LEU A 396 3.64 10.07 29.05
CA LEU A 396 2.68 10.49 30.07
C LEU A 396 3.09 10.00 31.46
N ASP A 397 3.26 10.92 32.41
CA ASP A 397 3.28 10.54 33.83
C ASP A 397 1.85 10.19 34.28
N ILE A 398 1.61 8.90 34.51
CA ILE A 398 0.29 8.45 34.98
C ILE A 398 0.02 8.87 36.42
N GLY A 399 1.02 9.21 37.23
CA GLY A 399 0.82 9.75 38.58
C GLY A 399 0.19 11.13 38.55
N GLN A 400 0.60 11.96 37.59
CA GLN A 400 0.12 13.33 37.40
C GLN A 400 -0.21 13.58 35.91
N PRO A 401 -1.33 13.04 35.41
CA PRO A 401 -1.69 13.17 34.00
C PRO A 401 -1.87 14.64 33.62
N SER A 402 -1.27 15.05 32.50
CA SER A 402 -1.18 16.45 32.07
C SER A 402 -1.34 16.53 30.54
N VAL A 403 -2.10 17.54 30.08
CA VAL A 403 -2.35 17.79 28.65
C VAL A 403 -1.10 18.36 27.96
N GLU A 404 -0.19 18.96 28.72
CA GLU A 404 1.05 19.54 28.24
C GLU A 404 1.93 18.53 27.50
N VAL A 405 1.86 17.24 27.87
CA VAL A 405 2.61 16.15 27.22
C VAL A 405 2.31 16.05 25.72
N MET A 406 1.08 16.37 25.29
CA MET A 406 0.66 16.31 23.89
C MET A 406 0.51 17.70 23.25
N GLN A 407 1.12 18.75 23.81
CA GLN A 407 0.96 20.12 23.29
C GLN A 407 1.30 20.26 21.80
N GLU A 408 2.35 19.56 21.36
CA GLU A 408 2.83 19.64 19.97
C GLU A 408 1.91 18.91 18.99
N SER A 409 0.98 18.09 19.47
CA SER A 409 0.04 17.37 18.60
C SER A 409 -1.14 18.23 18.13
N PHE A 410 -1.46 19.34 18.81
CA PHE A 410 -2.61 20.18 18.45
C PHE A 410 -2.31 21.06 17.24
N TYR A 411 -3.15 21.07 16.21
CA TYR A 411 -3.03 22.03 15.11
C TYR A 411 -3.48 23.45 15.51
N ARG A 412 -4.36 23.57 16.52
CA ARG A 412 -5.04 24.82 16.88
C ARG A 412 -4.94 25.13 18.38
N PRO A 413 -4.26 26.23 18.79
CA PRO A 413 -4.15 26.60 20.20
C PRO A 413 -5.49 26.89 20.89
N ASP A 414 -6.44 27.49 20.16
CA ASP A 414 -7.80 27.76 20.64
C ASP A 414 -8.60 26.49 20.91
N LEU A 415 -8.47 25.47 20.05
CA LEU A 415 -9.09 24.17 20.28
C LEU A 415 -8.44 23.41 21.43
N ARG A 416 -7.10 23.50 21.59
CA ARG A 416 -6.41 22.98 22.77
C ARG A 416 -7.00 23.57 24.04
N GLN A 417 -7.13 24.90 24.13
CA GLN A 417 -7.70 25.55 25.31
C GLN A 417 -9.15 25.12 25.57
N ARG A 418 -9.96 25.04 24.50
CA ARG A 418 -11.38 24.65 24.58
C ARG A 418 -11.57 23.21 25.09
N PHE A 419 -10.73 22.27 24.65
CA PHE A 419 -10.89 20.84 24.96
C PHE A 419 -9.91 20.33 26.03
N ALA A 420 -9.07 21.18 26.63
CA ALA A 420 -8.11 20.78 27.66
C ALA A 420 -8.78 20.07 28.85
N GLY A 421 -9.95 20.54 29.30
CA GLY A 421 -10.69 19.92 30.40
C GLY A 421 -11.19 18.51 30.06
N ASP A 422 -11.77 18.33 28.88
CA ASP A 422 -12.27 17.03 28.41
C ASP A 422 -11.11 16.03 28.23
N LEU A 423 -10.00 16.48 27.66
CA LEU A 423 -8.82 15.65 27.45
C LEU A 423 -8.14 15.29 28.78
N LEU A 424 -8.08 16.21 29.75
CA LEU A 424 -7.57 15.91 31.08
C LEU A 424 -8.41 14.83 31.78
N GLN A 425 -9.75 14.91 31.67
CA GLN A 425 -10.64 13.87 32.21
C GLN A 425 -10.40 12.51 31.54
N TRP A 426 -10.22 12.51 30.22
CA TRP A 426 -9.86 11.29 29.50
C TRP A 426 -8.50 10.72 29.96
N LEU A 427 -7.47 11.57 30.09
CA LEU A 427 -6.15 11.17 30.57
C LEU A 427 -6.19 10.61 32.00
N GLN A 428 -7.05 11.14 32.87
CA GLN A 428 -7.24 10.63 34.22
C GLN A 428 -7.87 9.22 34.22
N ARG A 429 -8.90 9.00 33.38
CA ARG A 429 -9.50 7.66 33.18
C ARG A 429 -8.49 6.68 32.60
N TYR A 430 -7.77 7.08 31.56
CA TYR A 430 -6.71 6.28 30.94
C TYR A 430 -5.58 5.93 31.92
N ALA A 431 -5.11 6.90 32.71
CA ALA A 431 -4.10 6.67 33.73
C ALA A 431 -4.60 5.72 34.82
N ALA A 432 -5.86 5.84 35.25
CA ALA A 432 -6.46 4.88 36.18
C ALA A 432 -6.48 3.46 35.61
N ARG A 433 -6.86 3.31 34.32
CA ARG A 433 -6.84 2.03 33.61
C ARG A 433 -5.45 1.43 33.50
N LEU A 434 -4.42 2.24 33.22
CA LEU A 434 -3.02 1.77 33.20
C LEU A 434 -2.51 1.35 34.59
N ARG A 435 -2.88 2.06 35.65
CA ARG A 435 -2.47 1.70 37.02
C ARG A 435 -2.98 0.33 37.46
N GLN A 436 -4.11 -0.14 36.92
CA GLN A 436 -4.65 -1.46 37.22
C GLN A 436 -3.73 -2.60 36.75
N GLU A 437 -2.95 -2.39 35.68
CA GLU A 437 -2.01 -3.40 35.16
C GLU A 437 -0.64 -3.34 35.86
N GLY A 438 -0.30 -2.20 36.47
CA GLY A 438 0.95 -2.04 37.21
C GLY A 438 2.22 -2.13 36.36
N LEU A 439 2.13 -1.93 35.04
CA LEU A 439 3.28 -2.00 34.15
C LEU A 439 4.27 -0.84 34.46
N PRO A 440 5.57 -1.12 34.62
CA PRO A 440 6.58 -0.08 34.81
C PRO A 440 6.61 0.94 33.66
N ALA A 441 6.88 2.21 33.98
CA ALA A 441 6.78 3.31 33.03
C ALA A 441 7.72 3.16 31.82
N ASP A 442 8.94 2.68 32.03
CA ASP A 442 9.94 2.38 31.00
C ASP A 442 9.47 1.26 30.06
N ARG A 443 8.93 0.17 30.62
CA ARG A 443 8.39 -0.96 29.84
C ARG A 443 7.16 -0.55 29.04
N ARG A 444 6.28 0.27 29.63
CA ARG A 444 5.11 0.82 28.94
C ARG A 444 5.53 1.73 27.77
N ALA A 445 6.45 2.66 28.02
CA ALA A 445 6.96 3.56 26.99
C ALA A 445 7.63 2.78 25.84
N ALA A 446 8.45 1.77 26.15
CA ALA A 446 9.07 0.91 25.13
C ALA A 446 8.03 0.17 24.28
N ARG A 447 6.99 -0.41 24.90
CA ARG A 447 5.88 -1.06 24.19
C ARG A 447 5.14 -0.10 23.26
N MET A 448 4.82 1.09 23.76
CA MET A 448 4.13 2.12 22.98
C MET A 448 5.01 2.63 21.83
N ASN A 449 6.29 2.88 22.07
CA ASN A 449 7.22 3.39 21.05
C ASN A 449 7.50 2.35 19.94
N ALA A 450 7.41 1.06 20.24
CA ALA A 450 7.46 -0.01 19.24
C ALA A 450 6.17 -0.10 18.38
N ALA A 451 5.03 0.39 18.89
CA ALA A 451 3.75 0.37 18.18
C ALA A 451 3.41 1.71 17.50
N ASN A 452 3.93 2.82 18.02
CA ASN A 452 3.63 4.19 17.60
C ASN A 452 4.86 4.79 16.88
N PRO A 453 4.80 4.90 15.53
CA PRO A 453 5.95 5.40 14.77
C PRO A 453 6.24 6.85 15.14
N ARG A 454 7.52 7.19 15.16
CA ARG A 454 8.00 8.57 15.21
C ARG A 454 7.93 9.24 13.84
N TYR A 455 8.15 8.47 12.78
CA TYR A 455 8.18 8.95 11.40
C TYR A 455 7.18 8.19 10.53
N VAL A 456 6.38 8.93 9.78
CA VAL A 456 5.54 8.41 8.69
C VAL A 456 5.81 9.24 7.43
N LEU A 457 5.57 8.68 6.25
CA LEU A 457 5.76 9.38 4.98
C LEU A 457 4.61 10.39 4.74
N ARG A 458 4.57 11.45 5.56
CA ARG A 458 3.58 12.52 5.42
C ARG A 458 3.63 13.08 3.99
N ASN A 459 2.48 13.36 3.42
CA ASN A 459 2.40 13.77 2.01
C ASN A 459 3.22 15.04 1.72
N TYR A 460 3.35 15.97 2.67
CA TYR A 460 4.18 17.17 2.48
C TYR A 460 5.68 16.85 2.39
N LEU A 461 6.16 15.82 3.09
CA LEU A 461 7.56 15.36 3.01
C LEU A 461 7.83 14.75 1.64
N ALA A 462 6.91 13.92 1.15
CA ALA A 462 6.98 13.40 -0.21
C ALA A 462 6.98 14.53 -1.24
N GLN A 463 6.11 15.54 -1.07
CA GLN A 463 6.07 16.70 -1.97
C GLN A 463 7.37 17.51 -1.95
N GLN A 464 7.99 17.72 -0.77
CA GLN A 464 9.31 18.36 -0.69
C GLN A 464 10.38 17.56 -1.44
N ALA A 465 10.32 16.23 -1.40
CA ALA A 465 11.23 15.38 -2.16
C ALA A 465 11.02 15.52 -3.67
N ILE A 466 9.76 15.57 -4.10
CA ILE A 466 9.38 15.77 -5.51
C ILE A 466 9.86 17.14 -6.01
N ASP A 467 9.57 18.21 -5.27
CA ASP A 467 9.94 19.58 -5.66
C ASP A 467 11.45 19.72 -5.91
N LEU A 468 12.27 19.07 -5.09
CA LEU A 468 13.72 19.06 -5.23
C LEU A 468 14.19 18.14 -6.38
N ALA A 469 13.57 16.96 -6.51
CA ALA A 469 13.93 16.00 -7.55
C ALA A 469 13.63 16.52 -8.97
N GLU A 470 12.57 17.31 -9.14
CA GLU A 470 12.26 18.01 -10.40
C GLU A 470 13.33 19.05 -10.79
N GLN A 471 14.09 19.53 -9.81
CA GLN A 471 15.24 20.42 -10.00
C GLN A 471 16.57 19.64 -10.09
N GLY A 472 16.53 18.31 -10.10
CA GLY A 472 17.69 17.43 -10.17
C GLY A 472 18.37 17.14 -8.83
N ASP A 473 17.78 17.56 -7.70
CA ASP A 473 18.30 17.30 -6.35
C ASP A 473 17.56 16.14 -5.67
N LEU A 474 18.25 15.02 -5.50
CA LEU A 474 17.69 13.78 -4.96
C LEU A 474 17.93 13.61 -3.44
N ARG A 475 18.63 14.55 -2.78
CA ARG A 475 19.04 14.39 -1.37
C ARG A 475 17.86 14.14 -0.44
N ARG A 476 16.71 14.75 -0.72
CA ARG A 476 15.49 14.56 0.10
C ARG A 476 14.86 13.18 -0.10
N VAL A 477 14.99 12.57 -1.28
CA VAL A 477 14.59 11.17 -1.52
C VAL A 477 15.46 10.25 -0.67
N ASP A 478 16.78 10.45 -0.69
CA ASP A 478 17.74 9.67 0.09
C ASP A 478 17.51 9.82 1.60
N ASP A 479 17.33 11.05 2.08
CA ASP A 479 17.02 11.33 3.50
C ASP A 479 15.76 10.59 3.96
N LEU A 480 14.71 10.59 3.15
CA LEU A 480 13.46 9.92 3.48
C LEU A 480 13.62 8.40 3.50
N LEU A 481 14.34 7.81 2.53
CA LEU A 481 14.66 6.38 2.56
C LEU A 481 15.39 6.00 3.86
N GLU A 482 16.43 6.75 4.23
CA GLU A 482 17.22 6.43 5.42
C GLU A 482 16.42 6.55 6.72
N ILE A 483 15.59 7.59 6.86
CA ILE A 483 14.78 7.81 8.07
C ILE A 483 13.70 6.74 8.18
N LEU A 484 13.03 6.42 7.08
CA LEU A 484 11.90 5.51 7.07
C LEU A 484 12.32 4.05 7.31
N ARG A 485 13.61 3.70 7.26
CA ARG A 485 14.13 2.38 7.67
C ARG A 485 13.90 2.06 9.14
N ARG A 486 13.85 3.08 10.00
CA ARG A 486 13.67 2.96 11.45
C ARG A 486 12.58 3.90 11.94
N PRO A 487 11.32 3.72 11.49
CA PRO A 487 10.28 4.71 11.70
C PRO A 487 9.81 4.80 13.15
N TYR A 488 10.15 3.81 14.00
CA TYR A 488 9.80 3.75 15.42
C TYR A 488 10.87 4.34 16.36
N ASP A 489 12.10 4.45 15.88
CA ASP A 489 13.23 4.91 16.69
C ASP A 489 13.27 6.45 16.74
N GLU A 490 13.74 7.01 17.86
CA GLU A 490 14.19 8.41 17.85
C GLU A 490 15.50 8.51 17.07
N GLN A 491 15.58 9.47 16.15
CA GLN A 491 16.76 9.69 15.33
C GLN A 491 17.28 11.12 15.55
N PRO A 492 18.30 11.33 16.41
CA PRO A 492 18.81 12.66 16.73
C PRO A 492 19.21 13.45 15.48
N GLY A 493 18.78 14.71 15.40
CA GLY A 493 19.02 15.59 14.26
C GLY A 493 18.06 15.39 13.08
N ARG A 494 17.06 14.49 13.22
CA ARG A 494 16.01 14.24 12.21
C ARG A 494 14.63 14.68 12.67
N GLU A 495 14.53 15.51 13.72
CA GLU A 495 13.28 15.98 14.32
C GLU A 495 12.39 16.71 13.31
N ALA A 496 12.99 17.39 12.32
CA ALA A 496 12.24 18.08 11.27
C ALA A 496 11.30 17.15 10.47
N PHE A 497 11.61 15.85 10.38
CA PHE A 497 10.85 14.86 9.63
C PHE A 497 9.67 14.25 10.42
N SER A 498 9.60 14.50 11.73
CA SER A 498 8.45 14.10 12.56
C SER A 498 7.47 15.26 12.80
N THR A 499 7.76 16.46 12.30
CA THR A 499 6.87 17.61 12.56
C THR A 499 5.51 17.44 11.87
N LYS A 500 4.46 17.98 12.52
CA LYS A 500 3.10 18.10 11.97
C LYS A 500 3.12 18.72 10.58
N ARG A 501 2.05 18.49 9.82
CA ARG A 501 1.85 19.17 8.54
C ARG A 501 1.91 20.70 8.73
N PRO A 502 2.78 21.42 8.01
CA PRO A 502 2.81 22.87 8.05
C PRO A 502 1.60 23.50 7.34
N ASP A 503 1.23 24.72 7.70
CA ASP A 503 0.01 25.38 7.19
C ASP A 503 -0.01 25.52 5.66
N TRP A 504 1.14 25.79 5.02
CA TRP A 504 1.23 25.88 3.55
C TRP A 504 0.81 24.58 2.85
N ALA A 505 0.95 23.43 3.50
CA ALA A 505 0.62 22.13 2.95
C ALA A 505 -0.87 21.78 3.08
N ARG A 506 -1.67 22.57 3.82
CA ARG A 506 -3.09 22.28 4.09
C ARG A 506 -3.95 22.23 2.83
N HIS A 507 -3.64 23.07 1.83
CA HIS A 507 -4.42 23.17 0.59
C HIS A 507 -3.57 22.92 -0.65
N ARG A 508 -2.32 22.46 -0.47
CA ARG A 508 -1.41 22.23 -1.58
C ARG A 508 -1.71 20.90 -2.25
N ALA A 509 -1.83 20.94 -3.58
CA ALA A 509 -1.77 19.77 -4.45
C ALA A 509 -0.57 18.88 -4.09
N GLY A 510 -0.77 17.56 -4.04
CA GLY A 510 0.30 16.64 -3.65
C GLY A 510 0.47 16.45 -2.14
N CYS A 511 -0.11 17.33 -1.32
CA CYS A 511 -0.09 17.25 0.14
C CYS A 511 -1.43 16.75 0.70
N SER A 512 -2.48 17.57 0.64
CA SER A 512 -3.80 17.23 1.18
C SER A 512 -4.77 16.69 0.13
N MET A 513 -4.46 16.87 -1.15
CA MET A 513 -5.28 16.48 -2.29
C MET A 513 -4.41 15.80 -3.34
N LEU A 514 -4.77 14.57 -3.69
CA LEU A 514 -4.07 13.74 -4.65
C LEU A 514 -5.04 13.16 -5.67
N SER A 515 -4.50 12.90 -6.86
CA SER A 515 -5.23 12.35 -8.00
C SER A 515 -4.63 11.02 -8.42
N CYS A 516 -5.46 10.19 -9.07
CA CYS A 516 -5.01 8.99 -9.76
C CYS A 516 -4.17 9.29 -11.02
N SER A 517 -4.14 10.55 -11.46
CA SER A 517 -3.31 11.01 -12.59
C SER A 517 -1.83 10.86 -12.26
N SER A 518 -1.17 9.95 -12.97
CA SER A 518 0.18 9.43 -12.66
C SER A 518 1.03 9.26 -13.90
#